data_AF-A0A7W1AK00-F1
#
_entry.id   AF-A0A7W1AK00-F1
#
_cell.length_a   1.000
_cell.length_b   1.000
_cell.length_c   1.000
_cell.angle_alpha   90.00
_cell.angle_beta   90.00
_cell.angle_gamma   90.00
#
_symmetry.space_group_name_H-M   'P 1'
#
loop_
_entity.id
_entity.type
_entity.pdbx_description
1 polymer ?
#
loop_
_entity_poly.entity_id
_entity_poly.type
_entity_poly.pdbx_seq_one_letter_code
_entity_poly.pdbx_strand_id
1 'polypeptide(L)'
;MHRWWLPFVVACGSSSPKPPSQPVEKPAPSCVAAADHMLDLVEPKDQHARKIRDIFQRRCEVDAWPGDVRTCIVSTTSLQDPKGCKSRLVIVQREALERDLAAADRAARAPTLPECERYKQRIEQLMACDRLPQQSRDALKQGYDAMTAGWAQMKDMSEEEQKALHGGCKAGADAIEQAVKDLCGW
;
A
#
# COMPACT_ATOMS: atom_id res chain seq x y z
N MET A 1 -70.82 25.34 -28.00
CA MET A 1 -70.71 26.44 -27.03
C MET A 1 -69.24 26.58 -26.65
N HIS A 2 -68.74 27.81 -26.83
CA HIS A 2 -67.34 28.20 -26.71
C HIS A 2 -66.83 28.23 -25.27
N ARG A 3 -65.53 28.01 -25.08
CA ARG A 3 -64.70 28.86 -24.21
C ARG A 3 -63.21 28.59 -24.43
N TRP A 4 -62.63 29.42 -25.29
CA TRP A 4 -61.19 29.58 -25.45
C TRP A 4 -60.71 30.57 -24.38
N TRP A 5 -59.76 30.16 -23.54
CA TRP A 5 -59.07 31.04 -22.60
C TRP A 5 -57.61 31.15 -23.02
N LEU A 6 -57.21 32.37 -23.41
CA LEU A 6 -55.81 32.75 -23.65
C LEU A 6 -55.24 33.30 -22.34
N PRO A 7 -54.20 32.69 -21.76
CA PRO A 7 -53.44 33.33 -20.69
C PRO A 7 -52.46 34.35 -21.29
N PHE A 8 -52.62 35.61 -20.86
CA PHE A 8 -51.62 36.66 -21.03
C PHE A 8 -50.40 36.34 -20.15
N VAL A 9 -49.25 36.10 -20.78
CA VAL A 9 -47.95 36.03 -20.09
C VAL A 9 -47.36 37.43 -20.08
N VAL A 10 -47.44 38.10 -18.92
CA VAL A 10 -46.72 39.35 -18.65
C VAL A 10 -45.29 39.00 -18.26
N ALA A 11 -44.36 39.19 -19.19
CA ALA A 11 -42.93 39.05 -18.93
C ALA A 11 -42.40 40.29 -18.19
N CYS A 12 -42.46 40.26 -16.86
CA CYS A 12 -41.69 41.19 -16.03
C CYS A 12 -40.20 40.79 -16.11
N GLY A 13 -39.38 41.65 -16.71
CA GLY A 13 -37.92 41.54 -16.69
C GLY A 13 -37.39 41.66 -15.25
N SER A 14 -37.27 40.52 -14.58
CA SER A 14 -36.59 40.39 -13.30
C SER A 14 -35.12 40.09 -13.58
N SER A 15 -34.28 41.12 -13.49
CA SER A 15 -32.83 40.95 -13.43
C SER A 15 -32.49 40.11 -12.21
N SER A 16 -32.22 38.81 -12.40
CA SER A 16 -31.80 37.93 -11.32
C SER A 16 -30.49 38.44 -10.74
N PRO A 17 -30.37 38.64 -9.42
CA PRO A 17 -29.10 39.00 -8.79
C PRO A 17 -28.04 37.95 -9.16
N LYS A 18 -26.88 38.43 -9.60
CA LYS A 18 -25.73 37.58 -9.93
C LYS A 18 -25.46 36.67 -8.72
N PRO A 19 -25.53 35.32 -8.87
CA PRO A 19 -25.22 34.41 -7.78
C PRO A 19 -23.87 34.81 -7.19
N PRO A 20 -23.72 34.88 -5.86
CA PRO A 20 -22.43 35.16 -5.25
C PRO A 20 -21.43 34.18 -5.85
N SER A 21 -20.39 34.71 -6.49
CA SER A 21 -19.31 33.90 -7.05
C SER A 21 -18.78 33.02 -5.93
N GLN A 22 -19.03 31.71 -6.03
CA GLN A 22 -18.56 30.75 -5.04
C GLN A 22 -17.05 30.92 -4.91
N PRO A 23 -16.51 30.99 -3.68
CA PRO A 23 -15.08 31.02 -3.46
C PRO A 23 -14.42 29.89 -4.25
N VAL A 24 -13.40 30.22 -5.05
CA VAL A 24 -12.60 29.20 -5.74
C VAL A 24 -11.96 28.33 -4.67
N GLU A 25 -12.53 27.15 -4.46
CA GLU A 25 -12.01 26.20 -3.48
C GLU A 25 -10.63 25.74 -3.96
N LYS A 26 -9.63 25.83 -3.07
CA LYS A 26 -8.28 25.37 -3.41
C LYS A 26 -8.35 23.88 -3.77
N PRO A 27 -7.66 23.43 -4.83
CA PRO A 27 -7.67 22.02 -5.19
C PRO A 27 -7.13 21.20 -4.03
N ALA A 28 -7.81 20.10 -3.70
CA ALA A 28 -7.37 19.19 -2.65
C ALA A 28 -6.00 18.57 -2.99
N PRO A 29 -5.15 18.27 -1.99
CA PRO A 29 -3.86 17.61 -2.20
C PRO A 29 -4.01 16.26 -2.90
N SER A 30 -3.02 15.85 -3.72
CA SER A 30 -3.01 14.52 -4.34
C SER A 30 -2.77 13.40 -3.32
N CYS A 31 -3.05 12.14 -3.68
CA CYS A 31 -2.70 10.98 -2.84
C CYS A 31 -1.20 10.84 -2.61
N VAL A 32 -0.39 11.14 -3.64
CA VAL A 32 1.08 11.18 -3.55
C VAL A 32 1.52 12.22 -2.52
N ALA A 33 1.01 13.46 -2.60
CA ALA A 33 1.37 14.52 -1.66
C ALA A 33 0.96 14.19 -0.22
N ALA A 34 -0.22 13.59 0.00
CA ALA A 34 -0.63 13.14 1.32
C ALA A 34 0.26 12.02 1.86
N ALA A 35 0.68 11.07 1.02
CA ALA A 35 1.55 9.96 1.40
C ALA A 35 2.98 10.42 1.69
N ASP A 36 3.53 11.32 0.87
CA ASP A 36 4.86 11.91 1.08
C ASP A 36 4.92 12.69 2.39
N HIS A 37 3.87 13.48 2.69
CA HIS A 37 3.76 14.17 3.98
C HIS A 37 3.76 13.19 5.16
N MET A 38 3.07 12.06 5.04
CA MET A 38 3.12 11.03 6.09
C MET A 38 4.52 10.45 6.27
N LEU A 39 5.29 10.25 5.19
CA LEU A 39 6.68 9.82 5.28
C LEU A 39 7.52 10.85 6.03
N ASP A 40 7.33 12.13 5.75
CA ASP A 40 8.07 13.23 6.39
C ASP A 40 7.89 13.24 7.91
N LEU A 41 6.76 12.75 8.42
CA LEU A 41 6.49 12.64 9.85
C LEU A 41 6.99 11.35 10.52
N VAL A 42 7.37 10.32 9.76
CA VAL A 42 7.87 9.03 10.29
C VAL A 42 9.40 9.06 10.39
N GLU A 43 9.94 8.69 11.55
CA GLU A 43 11.38 8.49 11.76
C GLU A 43 11.65 7.11 12.39
N PRO A 44 12.76 6.43 12.03
CA PRO A 44 13.73 6.80 10.98
C PRO A 44 13.16 6.62 9.56
N LYS A 45 13.72 7.33 8.56
CA LYS A 45 13.37 7.21 7.12
C LYS A 45 13.88 5.92 6.44
N ASP A 46 13.68 4.79 7.09
CA ASP A 46 14.13 3.47 6.65
C ASP A 46 13.19 2.83 5.61
N GLN A 47 13.38 1.52 5.33
CA GLN A 47 12.54 0.77 4.40
C GLN A 47 11.10 0.63 4.92
N HIS A 48 10.91 0.52 6.22
CA HIS A 48 9.59 0.39 6.84
C HIS A 48 8.80 1.70 6.70
N ALA A 49 9.42 2.86 6.93
CA ALA A 49 8.80 4.16 6.71
C ALA A 49 8.34 4.35 5.25
N ARG A 50 9.16 3.95 4.27
CA ARG A 50 8.78 3.98 2.84
C ARG A 50 7.61 3.04 2.55
N LYS A 51 7.59 1.87 3.17
CA LYS A 51 6.47 0.92 3.04
C LYS A 51 5.16 1.49 3.58
N ILE A 52 5.21 2.20 4.71
CA ILE A 52 4.05 2.92 5.27
C ILE A 52 3.56 3.97 4.27
N ARG A 53 4.47 4.78 3.71
CA ARG A 53 4.13 5.77 2.68
C ARG A 53 3.44 5.16 1.47
N ASP A 54 3.96 4.04 0.96
CA ASP A 54 3.34 3.34 -0.18
C ASP A 54 1.95 2.77 0.15
N ILE A 55 1.75 2.30 1.39
CA ILE A 55 0.43 1.88 1.88
C ILE A 55 -0.53 3.07 1.87
N PHE A 56 -0.13 4.22 2.39
CA PHE A 56 -0.97 5.43 2.40
C PHE A 56 -1.36 5.87 0.99
N GLN A 57 -0.42 5.93 0.04
CA GLN A 57 -0.72 6.28 -1.35
C GLN A 57 -1.72 5.29 -1.94
N ARG A 58 -1.42 3.99 -1.87
CA ARG A 58 -2.27 2.94 -2.45
C ARG A 58 -3.66 2.93 -1.85
N ARG A 59 -3.80 3.05 -0.52
CA ARG A 59 -5.13 3.12 0.12
C ARG A 59 -5.88 4.36 -0.35
N CYS A 60 -5.23 5.51 -0.40
CA CYS A 60 -5.84 6.75 -0.87
C CYS A 60 -6.40 6.62 -2.29
N GLU A 61 -5.65 5.99 -3.20
CA GLU A 61 -6.05 5.78 -4.59
C GLU A 61 -7.17 4.74 -4.72
N VAL A 62 -7.01 3.57 -4.09
CA VAL A 62 -7.99 2.46 -4.17
C VAL A 62 -9.30 2.81 -3.49
N ASP A 63 -9.24 3.48 -2.34
CA ASP A 63 -10.41 3.85 -1.55
C ASP A 63 -11.03 5.19 -1.95
N ALA A 64 -10.41 5.90 -2.90
CA ALA A 64 -10.78 7.24 -3.33
C ALA A 64 -11.02 8.20 -2.15
N TRP A 65 -9.99 8.40 -1.30
CA TRP A 65 -10.13 9.25 -0.11
C TRP A 65 -10.59 10.67 -0.49
N PRO A 66 -11.59 11.21 0.23
CA PRO A 66 -12.13 12.54 -0.07
C PRO A 66 -11.07 13.64 0.14
N GLY A 67 -11.28 14.78 -0.49
CA GLY A 67 -10.34 15.91 -0.46
C GLY A 67 -10.07 16.44 0.95
N ASP A 68 -11.07 16.40 1.83
CA ASP A 68 -10.95 16.86 3.23
C ASP A 68 -10.09 15.93 4.09
N VAL A 69 -10.14 14.61 3.86
CA VAL A 69 -9.21 13.64 4.49
C VAL A 69 -7.78 13.93 4.07
N ARG A 70 -7.54 14.10 2.76
CA ARG A 70 -6.19 14.41 2.23
C ARG A 70 -5.67 15.75 2.76
N THR A 71 -6.55 16.74 2.86
CA THR A 71 -6.24 18.07 3.44
C THR A 71 -5.91 17.95 4.92
N CYS A 72 -6.65 17.15 5.68
CA CYS A 72 -6.33 16.86 7.07
C CYS A 72 -4.93 16.26 7.20
N ILE A 73 -4.61 15.25 6.39
CA ILE A 73 -3.32 14.55 6.43
C ILE A 73 -2.16 15.53 6.23
N VAL A 74 -2.18 16.33 5.16
CA VAL A 74 -1.08 17.28 4.89
C VAL A 74 -1.01 18.44 5.90
N SER A 75 -2.08 18.67 6.67
CA SER A 75 -2.10 19.67 7.73
C SER A 75 -1.59 19.14 9.08
N THR A 76 -1.48 17.81 9.23
CA THR A 76 -1.03 17.22 10.49
C THR A 76 0.46 17.47 10.68
N THR A 77 0.88 17.86 11.89
CA THR A 77 2.30 18.14 12.19
C THR A 77 2.95 17.06 13.04
N SER A 78 2.16 16.06 13.47
CA SER A 78 2.60 14.99 14.36
C SER A 78 1.77 13.72 14.15
N LEU A 79 2.40 12.58 14.37
CA LEU A 79 1.76 11.25 14.39
C LEU A 79 1.22 10.87 15.77
N GLN A 80 1.42 11.70 16.79
CA GLN A 80 1.02 11.38 18.18
C GLN A 80 -0.51 11.37 18.38
N ASP A 81 -1.27 12.05 17.52
CA ASP A 81 -2.73 11.93 17.46
C ASP A 81 -3.20 11.40 16.09
N PRO A 82 -3.02 10.10 15.82
CA PRO A 82 -3.39 9.51 14.55
C PRO A 82 -4.92 9.42 14.38
N LYS A 83 -5.71 9.70 15.43
CA LYS A 83 -7.16 9.60 15.39
C LYS A 83 -7.79 10.77 14.62
N GLY A 84 -7.14 11.93 14.60
CA GLY A 84 -7.65 13.15 13.95
C GLY A 84 -8.08 12.90 12.51
N CYS A 85 -7.14 12.63 11.61
CA CYS A 85 -7.46 12.43 10.19
C CYS A 85 -8.07 11.06 9.90
N LYS A 86 -7.66 10.01 10.63
CA LYS A 86 -8.20 8.67 10.45
C LYS A 86 -9.70 8.60 10.78
N SER A 87 -10.19 9.43 11.70
CA SER A 87 -11.61 9.48 12.06
C SER A 87 -12.53 9.94 10.92
N ARG A 88 -11.98 10.64 9.91
CA ARG A 88 -12.70 11.11 8.72
C ARG A 88 -12.86 10.02 7.64
N LEU A 89 -12.10 8.94 7.72
CA LEU A 89 -12.28 7.76 6.87
C LEU A 89 -13.54 7.00 7.29
N VAL A 90 -14.29 6.47 6.31
CA VAL A 90 -15.38 5.53 6.61
C VAL A 90 -14.80 4.23 7.20
N ILE A 91 -15.63 3.48 7.93
CA ILE A 91 -15.21 2.31 8.70
C ILE A 91 -14.39 1.33 7.84
N VAL A 92 -14.90 0.97 6.65
CA VAL A 92 -14.23 0.02 5.76
C VAL A 92 -12.84 0.50 5.31
N GLN A 93 -12.68 1.79 5.01
CA GLN A 93 -11.40 2.38 4.60
C GLN A 93 -10.40 2.37 5.76
N ARG A 94 -10.88 2.71 6.97
CA ARG A 94 -10.08 2.72 8.19
C ARG A 94 -9.55 1.34 8.53
N GLU A 95 -10.43 0.34 8.54
CA GLU A 95 -10.03 -1.04 8.83
C GLU A 95 -9.03 -1.55 7.79
N ALA A 96 -9.22 -1.21 6.52
CA ALA A 96 -8.30 -1.63 5.47
C ALA A 96 -6.91 -0.98 5.60
N LEU A 97 -6.86 0.31 5.93
CA LEU A 97 -5.60 0.99 6.26
C LEU A 97 -4.92 0.34 7.49
N GLU A 98 -5.67 0.08 8.57
CA GLU A 98 -5.14 -0.54 9.79
C GLU A 98 -4.62 -1.96 9.55
N ARG A 99 -5.33 -2.78 8.76
CA ARG A 99 -4.86 -4.12 8.38
C ARG A 99 -3.54 -4.06 7.62
N ASP A 100 -3.43 -3.16 6.65
CA ASP A 100 -2.24 -3.03 5.80
C ASP A 100 -1.05 -2.50 6.59
N LEU A 101 -1.26 -1.50 7.47
CA LEU A 101 -0.22 -1.00 8.38
C LEU A 101 0.24 -2.09 9.36
N ALA A 102 -0.70 -2.80 9.98
CA ALA A 102 -0.35 -3.89 10.90
C ALA A 102 0.42 -5.02 10.19
N ALA A 103 0.14 -5.28 8.90
CA ALA A 103 0.92 -6.22 8.11
C ALA A 103 2.34 -5.73 7.85
N ALA A 104 2.54 -4.45 7.55
CA ALA A 104 3.87 -3.86 7.40
C ALA A 104 4.65 -3.88 8.71
N ASP A 105 4.01 -3.59 9.85
CA ASP A 105 4.64 -3.65 11.18
C ASP A 105 5.10 -5.07 11.50
N ARG A 106 4.25 -6.07 11.22
CA ARG A 106 4.62 -7.49 11.40
C ARG A 106 5.80 -7.86 10.52
N ALA A 107 5.81 -7.43 9.26
CA ALA A 107 6.92 -7.70 8.35
C ALA A 107 8.22 -7.03 8.80
N ALA A 108 8.16 -5.79 9.31
CA ALA A 108 9.34 -5.08 9.80
C ALA A 108 9.92 -5.65 11.10
N ARG A 109 9.08 -6.29 11.93
CA ARG A 109 9.49 -6.97 13.16
C ARG A 109 9.89 -8.43 12.96
N ALA A 110 9.60 -8.99 11.79
CA ALA A 110 10.01 -10.35 11.48
C ALA A 110 11.54 -10.44 11.62
N PRO A 111 12.08 -11.44 12.33
CA PRO A 111 13.51 -11.63 12.41
C PRO A 111 14.10 -11.58 11.00
N THR A 112 15.07 -10.68 10.79
CA THR A 112 15.89 -10.79 9.58
C THR A 112 16.74 -12.04 9.78
N LEU A 113 16.49 -13.06 8.98
CA LEU A 113 17.28 -14.28 8.97
C LEU A 113 18.21 -14.15 7.76
N PRO A 114 19.47 -13.68 7.91
CA PRO A 114 20.37 -13.42 6.78
C PRO A 114 20.45 -14.56 5.76
N GLU A 115 20.42 -15.82 6.23
CA GLU A 115 20.43 -17.00 5.37
C GLU A 115 19.12 -17.14 4.55
N CYS A 116 17.97 -16.71 5.08
CA CYS A 116 16.71 -16.68 4.32
C CYS A 116 16.69 -15.54 3.29
N GLU A 117 17.36 -14.41 3.57
CA GLU A 117 17.53 -13.36 2.56
C GLU A 117 18.51 -13.81 1.46
N ARG A 118 19.58 -14.53 1.81
CA ARG A 118 20.47 -15.16 0.82
C ARG A 118 19.69 -16.18 -0.03
N TYR A 119 18.84 -17.01 0.59
CA TYR A 119 17.97 -17.95 -0.14
C TYR A 119 17.06 -17.24 -1.14
N LYS A 120 16.40 -16.15 -0.71
CA LYS A 120 15.58 -15.31 -1.58
C LYS A 120 16.36 -14.77 -2.77
N GLN A 121 17.52 -14.18 -2.53
CA GLN A 121 18.36 -13.62 -3.60
C GLN A 121 18.76 -14.69 -4.62
N ARG A 122 19.06 -15.92 -4.17
CA ARG A 122 19.36 -17.04 -5.06
C ARG A 122 18.13 -17.51 -5.86
N ILE A 123 16.94 -17.50 -5.26
CA ILE A 123 15.68 -17.76 -5.98
C ILE A 123 15.43 -16.70 -7.06
N GLU A 124 15.55 -15.42 -6.72
CA GLU A 124 15.38 -14.31 -7.66
C GLU A 124 16.39 -14.41 -8.81
N GLN A 125 17.64 -14.74 -8.49
CA GLN A 125 18.66 -15.02 -9.49
C GLN A 125 18.27 -16.20 -10.39
N LEU A 126 17.85 -17.34 -9.83
CA LEU A 126 17.41 -18.50 -10.61
C LEU A 126 16.20 -18.16 -11.50
N MET A 127 15.26 -17.34 -11.02
CA MET A 127 14.12 -16.88 -11.82
C MET A 127 14.53 -15.88 -12.91
N ALA A 128 15.65 -15.18 -12.78
CA ALA A 128 16.18 -14.32 -13.83
C ALA A 128 16.93 -15.09 -14.94
N CYS A 129 17.09 -16.41 -14.78
CA CYS A 129 17.80 -17.24 -15.74
C CYS A 129 16.96 -17.55 -16.98
N ASP A 130 17.40 -17.07 -18.14
CA ASP A 130 16.70 -17.28 -19.42
C ASP A 130 16.67 -18.75 -19.85
N ARG A 131 17.63 -19.56 -19.39
CA ARG A 131 17.70 -21.00 -19.66
C ARG A 131 16.64 -21.80 -18.91
N LEU A 132 16.06 -21.24 -17.86
CA LEU A 132 14.97 -21.87 -17.13
C LEU A 132 13.66 -21.66 -17.91
N PRO A 133 12.83 -22.69 -18.18
CA PRO A 133 11.55 -22.49 -18.86
C PRO A 133 10.62 -21.56 -18.07
N GLN A 134 9.80 -20.76 -18.76
CA GLN A 134 8.88 -19.82 -18.10
C GLN A 134 7.96 -20.51 -17.09
N GLN A 135 7.42 -21.68 -17.44
CA GLN A 135 6.60 -22.48 -16.54
C GLN A 135 7.32 -22.81 -15.22
N SER A 136 8.62 -23.10 -15.26
CA SER A 136 9.42 -23.38 -14.07
C SER A 136 9.69 -22.11 -13.25
N ARG A 137 9.92 -20.97 -13.90
CA ARG A 137 10.02 -19.66 -13.21
C ARG A 137 8.73 -19.32 -12.47
N ASP A 138 7.59 -19.48 -13.13
CA ASP A 138 6.28 -19.20 -12.54
C ASP A 138 5.99 -20.13 -11.35
N ALA A 139 6.32 -21.41 -11.47
CA ALA A 139 6.19 -22.38 -10.39
C ALA A 139 7.10 -22.04 -9.19
N LEU A 140 8.37 -21.69 -9.44
CA LEU A 140 9.29 -21.23 -8.40
C LEU A 140 8.78 -19.98 -7.70
N LYS A 141 8.29 -19.01 -8.47
CA LYS A 141 7.70 -17.79 -7.94
C LYS A 141 6.51 -18.10 -7.05
N GLN A 142 5.57 -18.91 -7.53
CA GLN A 142 4.38 -19.29 -6.75
C GLN A 142 4.77 -20.03 -5.46
N GLY A 143 5.71 -20.97 -5.53
CA GLY A 143 6.19 -21.70 -4.36
C GLY A 143 6.88 -20.80 -3.35
N TYR A 144 7.71 -19.86 -3.82
CA TYR A 144 8.38 -18.88 -2.99
C TYR A 144 7.39 -17.91 -2.32
N ASP A 145 6.43 -17.37 -3.07
CA ASP A 145 5.39 -16.48 -2.56
C ASP A 145 4.54 -17.19 -1.48
N ALA A 146 4.20 -18.47 -1.69
CA ALA A 146 3.47 -19.27 -0.71
C ALA A 146 4.29 -19.53 0.57
N MET A 147 5.57 -19.89 0.42
CA MET A 147 6.46 -20.15 1.55
C MET A 147 6.70 -18.88 2.38
N THR A 148 6.96 -17.75 1.74
CA THR A 148 7.19 -16.46 2.42
C THR A 148 5.94 -15.89 3.05
N ALA A 149 4.75 -16.16 2.49
CA ALA A 149 3.49 -15.84 3.16
C ALA A 149 3.35 -16.58 4.50
N GLY A 150 3.89 -17.80 4.60
CA GLY A 150 3.99 -18.55 5.86
C GLY A 150 4.89 -17.88 6.90
N TRP A 151 5.99 -17.24 6.47
CA TRP A 151 6.92 -16.55 7.38
C TRP A 151 6.29 -15.40 8.14
N ALA A 152 5.28 -14.73 7.60
CA ALA A 152 4.55 -13.68 8.31
C ALA A 152 3.79 -14.22 9.55
N GLN A 153 3.50 -15.52 9.60
CA GLN A 153 2.88 -16.20 10.72
C GLN A 153 3.90 -16.67 11.77
N MET A 154 5.20 -16.65 11.43
CA MET A 154 6.30 -17.20 12.24
C MET A 154 6.78 -16.28 13.36
N LYS A 155 6.17 -15.10 13.53
CA LYS A 155 6.52 -14.14 14.60
C LYS A 155 6.41 -14.72 16.02
N ASP A 156 5.65 -15.79 16.19
CA ASP A 156 5.42 -16.45 17.48
C ASP A 156 6.25 -17.75 17.62
N MET A 157 7.20 -18.01 16.71
CA MET A 157 8.09 -19.17 16.79
C MET A 157 9.10 -19.02 17.91
N SER A 158 9.32 -20.12 18.61
CA SER A 158 10.40 -20.28 19.59
C SER A 158 11.78 -20.12 18.94
N GLU A 159 12.80 -19.86 19.75
CA GLU A 159 14.19 -19.73 19.28
C GLU A 159 14.68 -21.01 18.57
N GLU A 160 14.25 -22.19 19.02
CA GLU A 160 14.59 -23.47 18.40
C GLU A 160 14.02 -23.58 16.99
N GLU A 161 12.75 -23.22 16.82
CA GLU A 161 12.08 -23.21 15.53
C GLU A 161 12.71 -22.18 14.57
N GLN A 162 13.10 -21.00 15.08
CA GLN A 162 13.84 -20.01 14.30
C GLN A 162 15.21 -20.54 13.86
N LYS A 163 15.91 -21.28 14.74
CA LYS A 163 17.19 -21.91 14.40
C LYS A 163 17.02 -23.00 13.34
N ALA A 164 15.97 -23.80 13.44
CA ALA A 164 15.64 -24.80 12.42
C ALA A 164 15.35 -24.16 11.06
N LEU A 165 14.58 -23.06 11.06
CA LEU A 165 14.30 -22.26 9.87
C LEU A 165 15.57 -21.67 9.26
N HIS A 166 16.48 -21.16 10.09
CA HIS A 166 17.81 -20.70 9.66
C HIS A 166 18.59 -21.79 8.92
N GLY A 167 18.63 -23.00 9.50
CA GLY A 167 19.28 -24.16 8.89
C GLY A 167 18.63 -24.54 7.55
N GLY A 168 17.29 -24.53 7.49
CA GLY A 168 16.54 -24.79 6.27
C GLY A 168 16.82 -23.77 5.17
N CYS A 169 16.82 -22.48 5.51
CA CYS A 169 17.14 -21.41 4.56
C CYS A 169 18.56 -21.51 4.02
N LYS A 170 19.55 -21.83 4.88
CA LYS A 170 20.93 -22.04 4.44
C LYS A 170 21.03 -23.21 3.46
N ALA A 171 20.46 -24.36 3.81
CA ALA A 171 20.47 -25.55 2.95
C ALA A 171 19.77 -25.28 1.62
N GLY A 172 18.64 -24.56 1.64
CA GLY A 172 17.94 -24.13 0.44
C GLY A 172 18.78 -23.18 -0.41
N ALA A 173 19.47 -22.20 0.20
CA ALA A 173 20.32 -21.25 -0.51
C ALA A 173 21.48 -21.95 -1.22
N ASP A 174 22.13 -22.89 -0.54
CA ASP A 174 23.24 -23.66 -1.10
C ASP A 174 22.76 -24.58 -2.24
N ALA A 175 21.58 -25.20 -2.11
CA ALA A 175 20.98 -26.01 -3.17
C ALA A 175 20.64 -25.19 -4.43
N ILE A 176 20.05 -24.01 -4.26
CA ILE A 176 19.70 -23.14 -5.39
C ILE A 176 20.96 -22.53 -6.00
N GLU A 177 21.97 -22.21 -5.20
CA GLU A 177 23.25 -21.76 -5.74
C GLU A 177 23.87 -22.82 -6.66
N GLN A 178 23.80 -24.10 -6.30
CA GLN A 178 24.24 -25.18 -7.18
C GLN A 178 23.38 -25.27 -8.46
N ALA A 179 22.05 -25.18 -8.33
CA ALA A 179 21.16 -25.18 -9.48
C ALA A 179 21.40 -23.99 -10.43
N VAL A 180 21.69 -22.81 -9.89
CA VAL A 180 22.04 -21.62 -10.67
C VAL A 180 23.35 -21.84 -11.43
N LYS A 181 24.37 -22.42 -10.78
CA LYS A 181 25.65 -22.78 -11.45
C LYS A 181 25.41 -23.73 -12.60
N ASP A 182 24.65 -24.80 -12.36
CA ASP A 182 24.45 -25.88 -13.33
C ASP A 182 23.56 -25.47 -14.51
N LEU A 183 22.46 -24.75 -14.25
CA LEU A 183 21.49 -24.38 -15.27
C LEU A 183 21.87 -23.09 -15.99
N CYS A 184 22.41 -22.11 -15.26
CA CYS A 184 22.56 -20.73 -15.73
C CYS A 184 24.02 -20.35 -16.00
N GLY A 185 24.98 -21.06 -15.41
CA GLY A 185 26.41 -20.82 -15.63
C GLY A 185 26.96 -19.60 -14.90
N TRP A 186 26.37 -19.23 -13.76
CA TRP A 186 26.84 -18.16 -12.87
C TRP A 186 27.47 -18.71 -11.61
#